data_AF-A0A3N5R4N1-F1
#
_entry.id   AF-A0A3N5R4N1-F1
#
_cell.length_a   1.000
_cell.length_b   1.000
_cell.length_c   1.000
_cell.angle_alpha   90.00
_cell.angle_beta   90.00
_cell.angle_gamma   90.00
#
_symmetry.space_group_name_H-M   'P 1'
#
loop_
_entity.id
_entity.type
_entity.pdbx_description
1 polymer ?
#
loop_
_entity_poly.entity_id
_entity_poly.type
_entity_poly.pdbx_seq_one_letter_code
_entity_poly.pdbx_strand_id
1 'polypeptide(L)'
;MGSGPPRYAGPKRKVFTLGVAGPVGSGKTALVETLCRELWPEINLAVITNDIYTHEDAEFLSRQNVLPVERIFGVQTGGCPHTAIRDDASANLSAVSNFERQFP
;
A
#
# COMPACT_ATOMS: atom_id res chain seq x y z
N MET A 1 3.44 37.22 10.22
CA MET A 1 3.30 36.16 9.21
C MET A 1 4.12 34.97 9.68
N GLY A 2 3.50 34.04 10.43
CA GLY A 2 4.20 32.87 10.96
C GLY A 2 4.31 31.81 9.87
N SER A 3 5.54 31.36 9.58
CA SER A 3 5.77 30.19 8.72
C SER A 3 5.00 29.01 9.31
N GLY A 4 4.05 28.48 8.54
CA GLY A 4 3.30 27.29 8.91
C GLY A 4 4.23 26.10 9.22
N PRO A 5 3.69 25.02 9.79
CA PRO A 5 4.48 23.85 10.11
C PRO A 5 5.28 23.40 8.88
N PRO A 6 6.52 22.93 9.07
CA PRO A 6 7.38 22.53 7.97
C PRO A 6 6.65 21.52 7.08
N ARG A 7 6.65 21.75 5.77
CA ARG A 7 6.13 20.75 4.83
C ARG A 7 6.94 19.47 5.02
N TYR A 8 6.25 18.35 5.27
CA TYR A 8 6.88 17.05 5.35
C TYR A 8 7.67 16.81 4.05
N ALA A 9 9.00 16.78 4.16
CA ALA A 9 9.88 16.63 3.00
C ALA A 9 10.03 15.17 2.57
N GLY A 10 9.70 14.23 3.47
CA GLY A 10 9.73 12.79 3.25
C GLY A 10 11.04 12.23 2.68
N PRO A 11 11.15 10.90 2.56
CA PRO A 11 12.18 10.31 1.71
C PRO A 11 11.91 10.67 0.25
N LYS A 12 12.95 11.06 -0.50
CA LYS A 12 12.85 11.25 -1.96
C LYS A 12 12.65 9.90 -2.63
N ARG A 13 11.41 9.59 -3.01
CA ARG A 13 11.04 8.37 -3.77
C ARG A 13 10.62 8.74 -5.18
N LYS A 14 10.83 7.84 -6.13
CA LYS A 14 10.38 8.03 -7.52
C LYS A 14 8.85 7.97 -7.61
N VAL A 15 8.24 7.10 -6.81
CA VAL A 15 6.78 7.00 -6.68
C VAL A 15 6.30 7.53 -5.34
N PHE A 16 5.11 8.12 -5.35
CA PHE A 16 4.43 8.50 -4.13
C PHE A 16 3.86 7.25 -3.45
N THR A 17 4.27 6.98 -2.21
CA THR A 17 3.80 5.83 -1.44
C THR A 17 2.97 6.29 -0.24
N LEU A 18 1.72 5.84 -0.15
CA LEU A 18 0.81 6.12 0.95
C LEU A 18 0.63 4.85 1.82
N GLY A 19 0.98 4.93 3.10
CA GLY A 19 0.73 3.86 4.06
C GLY A 19 -0.64 4.03 4.74
N VAL A 20 -1.50 3.01 4.64
CA VAL A 20 -2.79 2.97 5.33
C VAL A 20 -2.69 2.04 6.54
N ALA A 21 -2.75 2.60 7.74
CA ALA A 21 -2.59 1.88 9.00
C ALA A 21 -3.74 2.17 9.97
N GLY A 22 -3.99 1.25 10.90
CA GLY A 22 -5.10 1.33 11.85
C GLY A 22 -5.46 -0.04 12.46
N PRO A 23 -6.28 -0.07 13.52
CA PRO A 23 -6.69 -1.29 14.21
C PRO A 23 -7.33 -2.34 13.29
N VAL A 24 -7.38 -3.59 13.74
CA VAL A 24 -8.14 -4.65 13.07
C VAL A 24 -9.62 -4.23 13.03
N GLY A 25 -10.29 -4.41 11.89
CA GLY A 25 -11.69 -4.03 11.71
C GLY A 25 -11.97 -2.54 11.45
N SER A 26 -10.96 -1.66 11.42
CA SER A 26 -11.17 -0.22 11.22
C SER A 26 -11.51 0.20 9.77
N GLY A 27 -11.75 -0.74 8.87
CA GLY A 27 -12.12 -0.47 7.48
C GLY A 27 -10.96 -0.10 6.54
N LYS A 28 -9.70 -0.43 6.87
CA LYS A 28 -8.53 -0.12 6.02
C LYS A 28 -8.68 -0.65 4.59
N THR A 29 -9.04 -1.92 4.45
CA THR A 29 -9.20 -2.58 3.13
C THR A 29 -10.33 -1.96 2.33
N ALA A 30 -11.45 -1.60 2.97
CA ALA A 30 -12.56 -0.89 2.33
C ALA A 30 -12.17 0.53 1.87
N LEU A 31 -11.36 1.24 2.66
CA LEU A 31 -10.81 2.53 2.24
C LEU A 31 -9.90 2.36 1.02
N VAL A 32 -9.00 1.37 1.03
CA VAL A 32 -8.10 1.08 -0.09
C VAL A 32 -8.90 0.72 -1.35
N GLU A 33 -9.94 -0.10 -1.23
CA GLU A 33 -10.85 -0.42 -2.33
C GLU A 33 -11.47 0.85 -2.94
N THR A 34 -12.00 1.74 -2.10
CA THR A 34 -12.61 3.00 -2.54
C THR A 34 -11.60 3.89 -3.26
N LEU A 35 -10.40 4.04 -2.69
CA LEU A 35 -9.33 4.82 -3.31
C LEU A 35 -8.91 4.24 -4.66
N CYS A 36 -8.84 2.91 -4.78
CA CYS A 36 -8.53 2.26 -6.05
C CYS A 36 -9.60 2.56 -7.10
N ARG A 37 -10.87 2.40 -6.74
CA ARG A 37 -12.01 2.63 -7.64
C ARG A 37 -12.02 4.05 -8.20
N GLU A 38 -11.76 5.04 -7.35
CA GLU A 38 -11.85 6.46 -7.73
C GLU A 38 -10.57 6.98 -8.42
N LEU A 39 -9.38 6.52 -8.02
CA LEU A 39 -8.11 7.10 -8.49
C LEU A 39 -7.48 6.34 -9.65
N TRP A 40 -7.68 5.03 -9.76
CA TRP A 40 -7.08 4.21 -10.81
C TRP A 40 -7.35 4.70 -12.24
N PRO A 41 -8.55 5.22 -12.59
CA PRO A 41 -8.80 5.71 -13.94
C PRO A 41 -7.90 6.88 -14.36
N GLU A 42 -7.34 7.62 -13.40
CA GLU A 42 -6.58 8.85 -13.65
C GLU A 42 -5.09 8.73 -13.22
N ILE A 43 -4.78 7.80 -12.33
CA ILE A 43 -3.46 7.67 -11.70
C ILE A 43 -2.94 6.24 -11.88
N ASN A 44 -1.68 6.12 -12.30
CA ASN A 44 -0.96 4.84 -12.32
C ASN A 44 -0.80 4.33 -10.87
N LEU A 45 -1.68 3.41 -10.47
CA LEU A 45 -1.85 2.94 -9.10
C LEU A 45 -1.56 1.43 -8.97
N ALA A 46 -1.04 1.05 -7.82
CA ALA A 46 -0.89 -0.33 -7.39
C ALA A 46 -1.05 -0.41 -5.86
N VAL A 47 -1.42 -1.59 -5.34
CA VAL A 47 -1.63 -1.84 -3.91
C VAL A 47 -0.74 -2.95 -3.42
N ILE A 48 -0.12 -2.71 -2.26
CA ILE A 48 0.57 -3.73 -1.48
C ILE A 48 -0.21 -3.91 -0.18
N THR A 49 -0.71 -5.12 0.08
CA THR A 49 -1.38 -5.45 1.35
C THR A 49 -0.43 -6.24 2.24
N ASN A 50 -0.60 -6.09 3.55
CA ASN A 50 0.22 -6.76 4.55
C ASN A 50 -0.68 -7.63 5.42
N ASP A 51 -0.55 -8.95 5.28
CA ASP A 51 -1.26 -9.93 6.10
C ASP A 51 -0.25 -10.75 6.92
N ILE A 52 -0.68 -11.25 8.08
CA ILE A 52 0.21 -11.95 9.02
C ILE A 52 0.50 -13.37 8.53
N TYR A 53 -0.55 -14.11 8.19
CA TYR A 53 -0.46 -15.54 7.79
C TYR A 53 -1.19 -15.88 6.50
N THR A 54 -1.89 -14.92 5.90
CA THR A 54 -2.79 -15.15 4.76
C THR A 54 -2.50 -14.15 3.65
N HIS A 55 -3.30 -14.19 2.59
CA HIS A 55 -3.34 -13.18 1.52
C HIS A 55 -4.78 -12.66 1.35
N GLU A 56 -5.58 -12.68 2.41
CA GLU A 56 -7.02 -12.40 2.36
C GLU A 56 -7.31 -10.99 1.86
N ASP A 57 -6.52 -9.98 2.27
CA ASP A 57 -6.74 -8.60 1.81
C ASP A 57 -6.44 -8.47 0.30
N ALA A 58 -5.39 -9.14 -0.19
CA ALA A 58 -5.03 -9.10 -1.61
C ALA A 58 -6.07 -9.85 -2.46
N GLU A 59 -6.53 -11.01 -2.00
CA GLU A 59 -7.59 -11.77 -2.67
C GLU A 59 -8.92 -11.01 -2.66
N PHE A 60 -9.26 -10.37 -1.53
CA PHE A 60 -10.45 -9.56 -1.41
C PHE A 60 -10.46 -8.45 -2.47
N LEU A 61 -9.39 -7.65 -2.54
CA LEU A 61 -9.28 -6.56 -3.52
C LEU A 61 -9.31 -7.07 -4.96
N SER A 62 -8.65 -8.20 -5.23
CA SER A 62 -8.65 -8.83 -6.55
C SER A 62 -10.07 -9.23 -6.99
N ARG A 63 -10.90 -9.74 -6.07
CA ARG A 63 -12.30 -10.11 -6.35
C ARG A 63 -13.20 -8.89 -6.57
N GLN A 64 -12.86 -7.71 -6.05
CA GLN A 64 -13.62 -6.48 -6.28
C GLN A 64 -13.43 -5.90 -7.68
N ASN A 65 -12.44 -6.39 -8.45
CA ASN A 65 -12.10 -5.89 -9.80
C ASN A 65 -11.89 -4.36 -9.85
N VAL A 66 -11.37 -3.77 -8.76
CA VAL A 66 -11.05 -2.33 -8.71
C VAL A 66 -9.71 -1.98 -9.35
N LEU A 67 -8.83 -2.98 -9.50
CA LEU A 67 -7.55 -2.90 -10.20
C LEU A 67 -7.32 -4.19 -11.00
N PRO A 68 -6.51 -4.15 -12.08
CA PRO A 68 -5.91 -5.35 -12.63
C PRO A 68 -5.16 -6.14 -11.56
N VAL A 69 -5.29 -7.46 -11.55
CA VAL A 69 -4.77 -8.33 -10.49
C VAL A 69 -3.24 -8.22 -10.37
N GLU A 70 -2.54 -8.00 -11.49
CA GLU A 70 -1.09 -7.78 -11.52
C GLU A 70 -0.61 -6.53 -10.77
N ARG A 71 -1.54 -5.64 -10.38
CA ARG A 71 -1.27 -4.42 -9.59
C ARG A 71 -1.61 -4.58 -8.11
N ILE A 72 -2.01 -5.77 -7.69
CA ILE A 72 -2.31 -6.09 -6.30
C ILE A 72 -1.30 -7.15 -5.84
N PHE A 73 -0.55 -6.83 -4.78
CA PHE A 73 0.43 -7.76 -4.22
C PHE A 73 0.26 -7.90 -2.71
N GLY A 74 0.14 -9.13 -2.22
CA GLY A 74 0.08 -9.43 -0.80
C GLY A 74 1.45 -9.82 -0.25
N VAL A 75 1.94 -9.09 0.75
CA VAL A 75 3.13 -9.44 1.53
C VAL A 75 2.70 -10.18 2.79
N GLN A 76 3.26 -11.37 2.98
CA GLN A 76 3.14 -12.08 4.24
C GLN A 76 4.19 -11.54 5.22
N THR A 77 3.73 -10.93 6.30
CA THR A 77 4.55 -10.16 7.25
C THR A 77 5.07 -10.99 8.43
N GLY A 78 4.50 -12.18 8.65
CA GLY A 78 4.75 -12.98 9.85
C GLY A 78 4.10 -12.37 11.10
N GLY A 79 4.35 -12.96 12.27
CA GLY A 79 3.59 -12.70 13.52
C GLY A 79 3.62 -11.26 14.08
N CYS A 80 4.56 -10.42 13.68
CA CYS A 80 4.72 -9.05 14.19
C CYS A 80 4.47 -8.00 13.10
N PRO A 81 3.23 -7.50 12.92
CA PRO A 81 2.88 -6.57 11.85
C PRO A 81 3.65 -5.25 11.93
N HIS A 82 4.07 -4.82 13.12
CA HIS A 82 4.89 -3.61 13.29
C HIS A 82 6.29 -3.76 12.67
N THR A 83 6.89 -4.95 12.72
CA THR A 83 8.20 -5.21 12.14
C THR A 83 8.18 -4.97 10.64
N ALA A 84 7.21 -5.53 9.94
CA ALA A 84 7.11 -5.46 8.48
C ALA A 84 6.90 -4.03 7.90
N ILE A 85 6.55 -3.06 8.74
CA ILE A 85 6.33 -1.66 8.34
C ILE A 85 7.25 -0.66 9.06
N ARG A 86 8.00 -1.08 10.09
CA ARG A 86 8.92 -0.22 10.86
C ARG A 86 10.33 -0.78 10.91
N ASP A 87 10.51 -1.93 11.53
CA ASP A 87 11.84 -2.44 11.87
C ASP A 87 12.52 -3.15 10.68
N ASP A 88 11.74 -3.87 9.86
CA ASP A 88 12.17 -4.50 8.61
C ASP A 88 11.10 -4.36 7.54
N ALA A 89 11.19 -3.30 6.75
CA ALA A 89 10.30 -3.04 5.62
C ALA A 89 10.83 -3.60 4.29
N SER A 90 11.85 -4.48 4.30
CA SER A 90 12.54 -4.95 3.09
C SER A 90 11.60 -5.58 2.07
N ALA A 91 10.67 -6.43 2.51
CA ALA A 91 9.67 -7.06 1.65
C ALA A 91 8.77 -6.02 0.95
N ASN A 92 8.30 -5.02 1.70
CA ASN A 92 7.49 -3.92 1.16
C ASN A 92 8.28 -3.07 0.16
N LEU A 93 9.54 -2.71 0.49
CA LEU A 93 10.39 -1.94 -0.41
C LEU A 93 10.76 -2.69 -1.69
N SER A 94 10.94 -4.01 -1.59
CA SER A 94 11.15 -4.90 -2.74
C SER A 94 9.93 -4.93 -3.65
N ALA A 95 8.73 -5.06 -3.08
CA ALA A 95 7.47 -5.00 -3.82
C ALA A 95 7.27 -3.65 -4.53
N VAL A 96 7.53 -2.53 -3.84
CA VAL A 96 7.51 -1.19 -4.46
C VAL A 96 8.48 -1.13 -5.64
N SER A 97 9.73 -1.60 -5.46
CA SER A 97 10.74 -1.59 -6.51
C SER A 97 10.37 -2.47 -7.71
N ASN A 98 9.64 -3.56 -7.49
CA ASN A 98 9.11 -4.41 -8.56
C ASN A 98 8.03 -3.67 -9.36
N PHE A 99 7.07 -3.02 -8.69
CA PHE A 99 6.04 -2.24 -9.35
C PHE A 99 6.60 -1.05 -10.13
N GLU A 100 7.60 -0.35 -9.59
CA GLU A 100 8.30 0.73 -10.32
C GLU A 100 8.91 0.25 -11.64
N ARG A 101 9.35 -1.02 -11.72
CA ARG A 101 9.88 -1.61 -12.96
C ARG A 101 8.79 -2.08 -13.91
N GLN A 102 7.72 -2.64 -13.37
CA GLN A 102 6.63 -3.24 -14.17
C GLN A 102 5.68 -2.17 -14.73
N PHE A 103 5.47 -1.08 -14.01
CA PHE A 103 4.46 -0.06 -14.30
C PHE A 103 5.05 1.36 -14.24
N PRO A 104 5.92 1.75 -15.20
CA PRO A 104 6.56 3.07 -15.22
C PRO A 104 5.58 4.24 -15.39
#